data_AF-A0A7W7U073-F1
#
_entry.id   AF-A0A7W7U073-F1
#
_cell.length_a   1.000
_cell.length_b   1.000
_cell.length_c   1.000
_cell.angle_alpha   90.00
_cell.angle_beta   90.00
_cell.angle_gamma   90.00
#
_symmetry.space_group_name_H-M   'P 1'
#
loop_
_entity.id
_entity.type
_entity.pdbx_description
1 polymer ?
#
loop_
_entity_poly.entity_id
_entity_poly.type
_entity_poly.pdbx_seq_one_letter_code
_entity_poly.pdbx_strand_id
1 'polypeptide(L)'
;MPKPRAHAVLVPLLLLTACGTGGGAGSGAGEPDLPVAGTYWTVDAVTVDGVRSVAPDGARVDFGEKDFVGGNAGCNTFGAPVLLRGDTLTVTQAEVTGMACSGDRGRFETEFLKVFSGPLKGTMKGDGLRLASADGRNSVELTTESAVPLRGTTWKIDGLVSKDTASSLPAGSGAKARFTVGADGRVTGNLGCNNFSAHARVDEKARTLTVEGPAATTRMICTPPQMTLETRLYELLDGPLTYRLNHRTLTLTDASGEGLTATPSAR
;
A
#
# COMPACT_ATOMS: atom_id res chain seq x y z
N MET A 1 -4.82 89.83 31.53
CA MET A 1 -4.20 88.64 32.15
C MET A 1 -5.08 88.15 33.30
N PRO A 2 -5.84 87.06 33.11
CA PRO A 2 -6.40 86.29 34.22
C PRO A 2 -5.99 84.80 34.19
N LYS A 3 -5.94 84.26 35.41
CA LYS A 3 -5.36 83.00 35.92
C LYS A 3 -5.96 81.68 35.39
N PRO A 4 -5.22 80.56 35.52
CA PRO A 4 -5.58 79.26 34.97
C PRO A 4 -6.65 78.54 35.81
N ARG A 5 -7.52 77.77 35.14
CA ARG A 5 -8.45 76.83 35.77
C ARG A 5 -8.07 75.39 35.42
N ALA A 6 -7.91 74.59 36.47
CA ALA A 6 -7.65 73.16 36.42
C ALA A 6 -8.89 72.41 35.91
N HIS A 7 -8.68 71.39 35.08
CA HIS A 7 -9.71 70.44 34.67
C HIS A 7 -9.49 69.12 35.40
N ALA A 8 -10.49 68.74 36.21
CA ALA A 8 -10.57 67.43 36.86
C ALA A 8 -11.02 66.36 35.85
N VAL A 9 -10.33 65.22 35.85
CA VAL A 9 -10.64 64.06 35.01
C VAL A 9 -11.65 63.18 35.74
N LEU A 10 -12.76 62.87 35.06
CA LEU A 10 -13.83 61.99 35.52
C LEU A 10 -13.60 60.58 34.94
N VAL A 11 -13.46 59.57 35.80
CA VAL A 11 -13.35 58.15 35.42
C VAL A 11 -14.74 57.51 35.52
N PRO A 12 -15.26 56.83 34.48
CA PRO A 12 -16.47 56.03 34.62
C PRO A 12 -16.13 54.58 35.00
N LEU A 13 -16.70 54.15 36.13
CA LEU A 13 -16.74 52.78 36.61
C LEU A 13 -17.91 52.05 35.92
N LEU A 14 -17.64 50.97 35.19
CA LEU A 14 -18.65 50.07 34.61
C LEU A 14 -18.59 48.72 35.34
N LEU A 15 -19.71 48.33 35.95
CA LEU A 15 -19.95 47.03 36.57
C LEU A 15 -21.08 46.31 35.81
N LEU A 16 -21.06 44.96 35.93
CA LEU A 16 -22.05 43.93 35.51
C LEU A 16 -21.75 43.34 34.11
N THR A 17 -21.77 42.02 33.84
CA THR A 17 -22.54 40.89 34.38
C THR A 17 -21.79 39.55 34.20
N ALA A 18 -22.09 38.58 35.05
CA ALA A 18 -21.67 37.18 34.93
C ALA A 18 -22.63 36.36 34.06
N CYS A 19 -22.09 35.56 33.13
CA CYS A 19 -22.71 34.34 32.60
C CYS A 19 -21.60 33.30 32.41
N GLY A 20 -21.68 32.19 33.14
CA GLY A 20 -20.81 31.05 32.97
C GLY A 20 -20.92 30.47 31.56
N THR A 21 -19.78 30.22 30.94
CA THR A 21 -19.65 29.37 29.76
C THR A 21 -18.54 28.38 30.08
N GLY A 22 -18.89 27.10 29.99
CA GLY A 22 -18.08 25.98 30.45
C GLY A 22 -16.68 26.01 29.86
N GLY A 23 -15.70 25.61 30.68
CA GLY A 23 -14.38 25.28 30.22
C GLY A 23 -14.49 24.18 29.17
N GLY A 24 -14.51 24.60 27.91
CA GLY A 24 -14.26 23.74 26.77
C GLY A 24 -12.86 23.21 26.97
N ALA A 25 -12.78 21.95 27.40
CA ALA A 25 -11.58 21.15 27.31
C ALA A 25 -11.00 21.40 25.92
N GLY A 26 -9.82 22.03 25.87
CA GLY A 26 -9.05 22.10 24.64
C GLY A 26 -8.89 20.67 24.16
N SER A 27 -9.59 20.34 23.07
CA SER A 27 -9.39 19.09 22.35
C SER A 27 -7.89 18.98 22.14
N GLY A 28 -7.28 18.01 22.83
CA GLY A 28 -5.88 17.69 22.60
C GLY A 28 -5.70 17.56 21.09
N ALA A 29 -4.72 18.27 20.56
CA ALA A 29 -4.21 17.96 19.23
C ALA A 29 -3.83 16.47 19.29
N GLY A 30 -4.69 15.63 18.71
CA GLY A 30 -4.46 14.20 18.67
C GLY A 30 -3.10 13.97 18.03
N GLU A 31 -2.29 13.12 18.66
CA GLU A 31 -1.10 12.59 18.01
C GLU A 31 -1.47 12.15 16.58
N PRO A 32 -0.67 12.49 15.56
CA PRO A 32 -0.96 12.07 14.20
C PRO A 32 -1.15 10.56 14.17
N ASP A 33 -2.21 10.10 13.49
CA ASP A 33 -2.50 8.68 13.34
C ASP A 33 -1.25 7.94 12.84
N LEU A 34 -1.05 6.70 13.32
CA LEU A 34 0.04 5.85 12.83
C LEU A 34 0.04 5.82 11.29
N PRO A 35 1.18 6.10 10.63
CA PRO A 35 1.26 6.13 9.16
C PRO A 35 1.35 4.70 8.60
N VAL A 36 0.34 3.88 8.87
CA VAL A 36 0.30 2.48 8.44
C VAL A 36 -0.30 2.32 7.04
N ALA A 37 -1.21 3.21 6.63
CA ALA A 37 -1.96 3.10 5.38
C ALA A 37 -1.06 3.27 4.14
N GLY A 38 -1.32 2.48 3.10
CA GLY A 38 -0.59 2.56 1.82
C GLY A 38 0.89 2.19 1.91
N THR A 39 1.30 1.59 3.04
CA THR A 39 2.67 1.20 3.32
C THR A 39 2.76 -0.33 3.38
N TYR A 40 3.83 -0.88 2.81
CA TYR A 40 4.12 -2.30 2.86
C TYR A 40 4.99 -2.61 4.07
N TRP A 41 4.56 -3.57 4.88
CA TRP A 41 5.28 -3.95 6.08
C TRP A 41 5.72 -5.40 6.00
N THR A 42 7.04 -5.58 5.97
CA THR A 42 7.62 -6.91 6.19
C THR A 42 7.48 -7.25 7.68
N VAL A 43 7.15 -8.49 8.00
CA VAL A 43 7.19 -8.95 9.39
C VAL A 43 8.61 -9.40 9.67
N ASP A 44 9.29 -8.75 10.60
CA ASP A 44 10.65 -9.12 11.00
C ASP A 44 10.63 -10.21 12.07
N ALA A 45 9.76 -10.04 13.05
CA ALA A 45 9.64 -10.95 14.19
C ALA A 45 8.32 -10.78 14.93
N VAL A 46 7.97 -11.82 15.69
CA VAL A 46 6.91 -11.79 16.69
C VAL A 46 7.50 -12.08 18.05
N THR A 47 6.97 -11.44 19.08
CA THR A 47 7.29 -11.74 20.48
C THR A 47 6.02 -12.24 21.13
N VAL A 48 6.08 -13.42 21.76
CA VAL A 48 4.99 -14.01 22.54
C VAL A 48 5.47 -14.22 23.95
N ASP A 49 4.80 -13.61 24.92
CA ASP A 49 5.14 -13.75 26.35
C ASP A 49 6.64 -13.46 26.62
N GLY A 50 7.21 -12.49 25.90
CA GLY A 50 8.62 -12.08 25.98
C GLY A 50 9.61 -12.93 25.15
N VAL A 51 9.17 -14.00 24.50
CA VAL A 51 10.01 -14.85 23.64
C VAL A 51 9.90 -14.39 22.18
N ARG A 52 11.04 -14.03 21.57
CA ARG A 52 11.11 -13.51 20.19
C ARG A 52 11.37 -14.62 19.16
N SER A 53 10.53 -14.70 18.14
CA SER A 53 10.64 -15.58 16.96
C SER A 53 10.82 -14.73 15.69
N VAL A 54 11.86 -15.03 14.90
CA VAL A 54 12.10 -14.37 13.60
C VAL A 54 11.09 -14.89 12.58
N ALA A 55 10.62 -14.01 11.70
CA ALA A 55 9.67 -14.37 10.67
C ALA A 55 10.29 -15.20 9.53
N PRO A 56 9.53 -16.15 8.96
CA PRO A 56 9.91 -16.82 7.72
C PRO A 56 9.78 -15.86 6.53
N ASP A 57 10.51 -16.16 5.45
CA ASP A 57 10.45 -15.39 4.21
C ASP A 57 9.01 -15.23 3.68
N GLY A 58 8.67 -14.00 3.31
CA GLY A 58 7.37 -13.64 2.71
C GLY A 58 6.26 -13.30 3.72
N ALA A 59 6.53 -13.40 5.03
CA ALA A 59 5.63 -12.90 6.06
C ALA A 59 5.50 -11.37 5.97
N ARG A 60 4.27 -10.87 5.91
CA ARG A 60 3.99 -9.46 5.65
C ARG A 60 2.62 -9.02 6.15
N VAL A 61 2.48 -7.73 6.37
CA VAL A 61 1.22 -7.03 6.69
C VAL A 61 1.00 -5.93 5.67
N ASP A 62 -0.17 -5.96 5.04
CA ASP A 62 -0.60 -5.06 3.98
C ASP A 62 -1.81 -4.26 4.52
N PHE A 63 -1.60 -3.01 4.93
CA PHE A 63 -2.69 -2.11 5.31
C PHE A 63 -3.34 -1.56 4.05
N GLY A 64 -4.51 -2.10 3.72
CA GLY A 64 -5.26 -1.77 2.51
C GLY A 64 -5.96 -0.41 2.61
N GLU A 65 -7.11 -0.31 1.95
CA GLU A 65 -8.02 0.81 2.15
C GLU A 65 -8.50 0.87 3.60
N LYS A 66 -8.99 2.05 4.03
CA LYS A 66 -9.34 2.34 5.43
C LYS A 66 -10.20 1.22 5.99
N ASP A 67 -9.79 0.71 7.15
CA ASP A 67 -10.48 -0.29 7.99
C ASP A 67 -10.27 -1.77 7.65
N PHE A 68 -9.35 -2.12 6.74
CA PHE A 68 -8.97 -3.52 6.49
C PHE A 68 -7.46 -3.73 6.42
N VAL A 69 -6.99 -4.85 7.00
CA VAL A 69 -5.61 -5.31 6.87
C VAL A 69 -5.58 -6.72 6.31
N GLY A 70 -4.67 -6.97 5.37
CA GLY A 70 -4.39 -8.30 4.87
C GLY A 70 -2.92 -8.65 5.01
N GLY A 71 -2.52 -9.83 4.53
CA GLY A 71 -1.11 -10.16 4.42
C GLY A 71 -0.85 -11.65 4.33
N ASN A 72 0.37 -12.04 4.68
CA ASN A 72 0.79 -13.43 4.81
C ASN A 72 1.41 -13.64 6.19
N ALA A 73 0.84 -14.57 6.96
CA ALA A 73 1.26 -14.89 8.33
C ALA A 73 2.45 -15.88 8.36
N GLY A 74 3.25 -15.92 7.30
CA GLY A 74 4.30 -16.90 7.09
C GLY A 74 3.81 -18.10 6.29
N CYS A 75 2.78 -18.84 6.73
CA CYS A 75 2.24 -19.99 5.99
C CYS A 75 1.04 -19.59 5.12
N ASN A 76 0.00 -19.03 5.74
CA ASN A 76 -1.25 -18.70 5.12
C ASN A 76 -1.38 -17.20 4.84
N THR A 77 -2.29 -16.88 3.93
CA THR A 77 -2.78 -15.51 3.81
C THR A 77 -3.86 -15.25 4.84
N PHE A 78 -3.94 -14.02 5.33
CA PHE A 78 -4.96 -13.59 6.27
C PHE A 78 -5.60 -12.26 5.84
N GLY A 79 -6.78 -11.99 6.39
CA GLY A 79 -7.46 -10.70 6.28
C GLY A 79 -8.26 -10.42 7.54
N ALA A 80 -8.26 -9.18 8.01
CA ALA A 80 -8.97 -8.77 9.22
C ALA A 80 -9.49 -7.33 9.10
N PRO A 81 -10.71 -7.04 9.57
CA PRO A 81 -11.12 -5.67 9.80
C PRO A 81 -10.25 -5.04 10.90
N VAL A 82 -9.88 -3.77 10.71
CA VAL A 82 -9.08 -3.01 11.67
C VAL A 82 -9.71 -1.68 12.01
N LEU A 83 -9.38 -1.18 13.19
CA LEU A 83 -9.76 0.16 13.63
C LEU A 83 -8.52 0.88 14.16
N LEU A 84 -8.13 1.95 13.48
CA LEU A 84 -7.03 2.81 13.90
C LEU A 84 -7.58 4.00 14.70
N ARG A 85 -7.06 4.22 15.90
CA ARG A 85 -7.33 5.41 16.71
C ARG A 85 -6.02 5.96 17.25
N GLY A 86 -5.53 7.06 16.68
CA GLY A 86 -4.23 7.62 17.04
C GLY A 86 -3.12 6.59 16.82
N ASP A 87 -2.47 6.19 17.92
CA ASP A 87 -1.38 5.20 17.92
C ASP A 87 -1.83 3.77 18.24
N THR A 88 -3.14 3.50 18.28
CA THR A 88 -3.64 2.17 18.63
C THR A 88 -4.37 1.55 17.46
N LEU A 89 -3.83 0.43 16.95
CA LEU A 89 -4.45 -0.43 15.95
C LEU A 89 -5.23 -1.53 16.67
N THR A 90 -6.54 -1.59 16.48
CA THR A 90 -7.35 -2.71 16.94
C THR A 90 -7.61 -3.67 15.80
N VAL A 91 -7.00 -4.85 15.86
CA VAL A 91 -7.24 -5.92 14.88
C VAL A 91 -8.37 -6.79 15.38
N THR A 92 -9.42 -6.95 14.57
CA THR A 92 -10.56 -7.81 14.92
C THR A 92 -10.33 -9.24 14.43
N GLN A 93 -11.36 -10.08 14.44
CA GLN A 93 -11.22 -11.49 14.07
C GLN A 93 -10.65 -11.64 12.65
N ALA A 94 -9.49 -12.28 12.55
CA ALA A 94 -8.84 -12.56 11.28
C ALA A 94 -9.45 -13.81 10.62
N GLU A 95 -9.69 -13.72 9.32
CA GLU A 95 -9.91 -14.86 8.44
C GLU A 95 -8.56 -15.31 7.87
N VAL A 96 -8.33 -16.62 7.80
CA VAL A 96 -7.04 -17.19 7.42
C VAL A 96 -7.28 -18.37 6.48
N THR A 97 -6.45 -18.52 5.44
CA THR A 97 -6.50 -19.71 4.59
C THR A 97 -6.08 -20.96 5.36
N GLY A 98 -6.52 -22.14 4.92
CA GLY A 98 -6.33 -23.41 5.64
C GLY A 98 -5.20 -24.29 5.11
N MET A 99 -4.05 -23.72 4.69
CA MET A 99 -2.89 -24.52 4.31
C MET A 99 -2.22 -25.08 5.57
N ALA A 100 -1.98 -26.39 5.58
CA ALA A 100 -1.25 -27.03 6.66
C ALA A 100 0.27 -26.86 6.45
N CYS A 101 0.91 -26.06 7.30
CA CYS A 101 2.38 -26.00 7.40
C CYS A 101 2.87 -26.71 8.66
N SER A 102 3.95 -27.48 8.53
CA SER A 102 4.64 -28.12 9.65
C SER A 102 5.87 -27.30 10.09
N GLY A 103 6.40 -27.65 11.27
CA GLY A 103 7.65 -27.08 11.80
C GLY A 103 7.56 -25.61 12.17
N ASP A 104 8.67 -24.89 11.99
CA ASP A 104 8.82 -23.49 12.40
C ASP A 104 7.81 -22.56 11.73
N ARG A 105 7.43 -22.84 10.48
CA ARG A 105 6.51 -22.00 9.71
C ARG A 105 5.09 -22.03 10.27
N GLY A 106 4.58 -23.21 10.64
CA GLY A 106 3.27 -23.35 11.28
C GLY A 106 3.23 -22.80 12.70
N ARG A 107 4.34 -22.98 13.46
CA ARG A 107 4.48 -22.37 14.79
C ARG A 107 4.44 -20.84 14.69
N PHE A 108 5.26 -20.25 13.82
CA PHE A 108 5.33 -18.81 13.63
C PHE A 108 3.98 -18.21 13.26
N GLU A 109 3.25 -18.83 12.33
CA GLU A 109 1.90 -18.38 11.96
C GLU A 109 0.96 -18.31 13.16
N THR A 110 0.96 -19.34 14.00
CA THR A 110 0.13 -19.39 15.21
C THR A 110 0.51 -18.27 16.18
N GLU A 111 1.81 -18.05 16.38
CA GLU A 111 2.34 -16.97 17.21
C GLU A 111 1.95 -15.59 16.67
N PHE A 112 2.12 -15.38 15.36
CA PHE A 112 1.74 -14.14 14.68
C PHE A 112 0.26 -13.83 14.83
N LEU A 113 -0.63 -14.79 14.52
CA LEU A 113 -2.09 -14.57 14.62
C LEU A 113 -2.56 -14.35 16.06
N LYS A 114 -1.88 -14.95 17.06
CA LYS A 114 -2.13 -14.68 18.48
C LYS A 114 -1.78 -13.25 18.85
N VAL A 115 -0.63 -12.76 18.38
CA VAL A 115 -0.11 -11.42 18.73
C VAL A 115 -0.80 -10.32 17.93
N PHE A 116 -1.10 -10.56 16.66
CA PHE A 116 -1.72 -9.62 15.74
C PHE A 116 -3.25 -9.62 15.89
N SER A 117 -3.73 -9.45 17.13
CA SER A 117 -5.15 -9.49 17.48
C SER A 117 -5.43 -8.55 18.65
N GLY A 118 -6.61 -7.93 18.66
CA GLY A 118 -7.01 -6.98 19.68
C GLY A 118 -6.28 -5.63 19.57
N PRO A 119 -6.30 -4.82 20.64
CA PRO A 119 -5.68 -3.49 20.65
C PRO A 119 -4.16 -3.60 20.78
N LEU A 120 -3.46 -3.03 19.79
CA LEU A 120 -2.01 -2.98 19.70
C LEU A 120 -1.54 -1.54 19.62
N LYS A 121 -0.72 -1.13 20.58
CA LYS A 121 -0.08 0.17 20.58
C LYS A 121 1.09 0.15 19.59
N GLY A 122 1.07 1.05 18.62
CA GLY A 122 2.13 1.24 17.65
C GLY A 122 3.20 2.20 18.14
N THR A 123 4.45 1.90 17.80
CA THR A 123 5.58 2.80 18.05
C THR A 123 6.51 2.76 16.84
N MET A 124 6.75 3.93 16.25
CA MET A 124 7.64 4.10 15.10
C MET A 124 9.09 4.35 15.56
N LYS A 125 10.05 3.76 14.85
CA LYS A 125 11.48 4.05 15.00
C LYS A 125 12.17 3.95 13.64
N GLY A 126 12.38 5.09 12.99
CA GLY A 126 12.85 5.13 11.60
C GLY A 126 11.86 4.39 10.71
N ASP A 127 12.35 3.39 9.99
CA ASP A 127 11.55 2.53 9.10
C ASP A 127 10.87 1.36 9.85
N GLY A 128 11.11 1.22 11.16
CA GLY A 128 10.50 0.17 11.98
C GLY A 128 9.18 0.61 12.63
N LEU A 129 8.20 -0.29 12.64
CA LEU A 129 6.97 -0.21 13.41
C LEU A 129 6.90 -1.39 14.38
N ARG A 130 6.73 -1.10 15.66
CA ARG A 130 6.40 -2.11 16.66
C ARG A 130 4.95 -1.98 17.08
N LEU A 131 4.17 -3.03 16.91
CA LEU A 131 2.79 -3.14 17.40
C LEU A 131 2.78 -4.04 18.64
N ALA A 132 2.27 -3.56 19.78
CA ALA A 132 2.39 -4.31 21.03
C ALA A 132 1.14 -4.29 21.91
N SER A 133 0.93 -5.37 22.63
CA SER A 133 -0.10 -5.46 23.67
C SER A 133 0.15 -4.43 24.78
N ALA A 134 -0.90 -4.06 25.51
CA ALA A 134 -0.83 -3.09 26.60
C ALA A 134 0.16 -3.49 27.72
N ASP A 135 0.36 -4.79 27.95
CA ASP A 135 1.33 -5.32 28.92
C ASP A 135 2.76 -5.45 28.36
N GLY A 136 2.96 -5.15 27.07
CA GLY A 136 4.25 -5.21 26.37
C GLY A 136 4.80 -6.61 26.12
N ARG A 137 4.12 -7.67 26.59
CA ARG A 137 4.60 -9.05 26.49
C ARG A 137 4.47 -9.64 25.09
N ASN A 138 3.52 -9.13 24.32
CA ASN A 138 3.27 -9.56 22.95
C ASN A 138 3.55 -8.41 21.99
N SER A 139 4.29 -8.66 20.91
CA SER A 139 4.49 -7.65 19.87
C SER A 139 4.86 -8.19 18.51
N VAL A 140 4.47 -7.46 17.47
CA VAL A 140 4.96 -7.66 16.10
C VAL A 140 5.95 -6.55 15.77
N GLU A 141 7.11 -6.94 15.26
CA GLU A 141 8.11 -6.05 14.68
C GLU A 141 7.94 -6.06 13.17
N LEU A 142 7.78 -4.86 12.62
CA LEU A 142 7.54 -4.63 11.21
C LEU A 142 8.57 -3.63 10.68
N THR A 143 9.02 -3.81 9.44
CA THR A 143 9.85 -2.82 8.74
C THR A 143 9.16 -2.41 7.44
N THR A 144 9.08 -1.09 7.20
CA THR A 144 8.54 -0.57 5.95
C THR A 144 9.44 -0.97 4.78
N GLU A 145 8.85 -1.53 3.74
CA GLU A 145 9.53 -1.79 2.48
C GLU A 145 8.94 -0.87 1.42
N SER A 146 9.79 0.02 0.88
CA SER A 146 9.36 0.93 -0.18
C SER A 146 9.02 0.12 -1.44
N ALA A 147 7.88 0.42 -2.04
CA ALA A 147 7.50 -0.19 -3.31
C ALA A 147 8.58 0.02 -4.39
N VAL A 148 8.77 -0.99 -5.23
CA VAL A 148 9.71 -0.90 -6.35
C VAL A 148 9.21 0.21 -7.29
N PRO A 149 10.04 1.21 -7.64
CA PRO A 149 9.57 2.34 -8.43
C PRO A 149 8.99 1.84 -9.76
N LEU A 150 7.84 2.40 -10.17
CA LEU A 150 7.22 2.07 -11.45
C LEU A 150 8.20 2.34 -12.61
N ARG A 151 8.87 3.50 -12.55
CA ARG A 151 9.90 3.91 -13.50
C ARG A 151 11.24 3.27 -13.20
N GLY A 152 11.99 2.94 -14.24
CA GLY A 152 13.30 2.29 -14.14
C GLY A 152 13.26 0.80 -13.83
N THR A 153 12.07 0.23 -13.67
CA THR A 153 11.87 -1.19 -13.36
C THR A 153 11.40 -1.95 -14.58
N THR A 154 12.02 -3.10 -14.84
CA THR A 154 11.52 -4.07 -15.83
C THR A 154 10.50 -4.98 -15.18
N TRP A 155 9.25 -4.83 -15.59
CA TRP A 155 8.09 -5.58 -15.14
C TRP A 155 7.87 -6.77 -16.06
N LYS A 156 7.96 -8.00 -15.52
CA LYS A 156 7.56 -9.23 -16.21
C LYS A 156 6.06 -9.41 -16.03
N ILE A 157 5.33 -9.56 -17.13
CA ILE A 157 3.89 -9.78 -17.13
C ILE A 157 3.64 -11.24 -16.72
N ASP A 158 2.81 -11.46 -15.70
CA ASP A 158 2.52 -12.79 -15.15
C ASP A 158 1.04 -13.18 -15.22
N GLY A 159 0.15 -12.24 -15.50
CA GLY A 159 -1.27 -12.50 -15.64
C GLY A 159 -2.04 -11.43 -16.39
N LEU A 160 -3.28 -11.78 -16.73
CA LEU A 160 -4.28 -10.91 -17.35
C LEU A 160 -5.44 -10.73 -16.38
N VAL A 161 -5.93 -9.50 -16.28
CA VAL A 161 -7.08 -9.13 -15.46
C VAL A 161 -8.30 -8.97 -16.35
N SER A 162 -9.43 -9.51 -15.90
CA SER A 162 -10.74 -9.23 -16.48
C SER A 162 -11.68 -8.88 -15.32
N LYS A 163 -12.12 -7.62 -15.29
CA LYS A 163 -12.85 -7.00 -14.17
C LYS A 163 -12.05 -7.17 -12.87
N ASP A 164 -12.54 -8.02 -11.97
CA ASP A 164 -11.94 -8.22 -10.64
C ASP A 164 -11.15 -9.54 -10.54
N THR A 165 -10.98 -10.26 -11.64
CA THR A 165 -10.33 -11.58 -11.64
C THR A 165 -9.01 -11.55 -12.41
N ALA A 166 -7.93 -11.96 -11.75
CA ALA A 166 -6.64 -12.20 -12.38
C ALA A 166 -6.52 -13.67 -12.82
N SER A 167 -5.92 -13.89 -13.99
CA SER A 167 -5.70 -15.20 -14.59
C SER A 167 -4.27 -15.32 -15.12
N SER A 168 -3.69 -16.51 -15.08
CA SER A 168 -2.36 -16.74 -15.65
C SER A 168 -2.34 -16.55 -17.17
N LEU A 169 -1.19 -16.18 -17.70
CA LEU A 169 -0.98 -16.10 -19.15
C LEU A 169 -1.20 -17.46 -19.82
N PRO A 170 -1.65 -17.49 -21.10
CA PRO A 170 -1.75 -18.73 -21.86
C PRO A 170 -0.42 -19.52 -21.83
N ALA A 171 -0.50 -20.84 -21.67
CA ALA A 171 0.69 -21.68 -21.59
C ALA A 171 1.62 -21.45 -22.81
N GLY A 172 2.91 -21.26 -22.56
CA GLY A 172 3.91 -21.00 -23.60
C GLY A 172 3.93 -19.58 -24.19
N SER A 173 3.05 -18.67 -23.76
CA SER A 173 2.99 -17.31 -24.30
C SER A 173 3.76 -16.26 -23.48
N GLY A 174 3.84 -16.43 -22.16
CA GLY A 174 4.27 -15.38 -21.23
C GLY A 174 5.77 -15.27 -20.95
N ALA A 175 6.60 -16.23 -21.39
CA ALA A 175 8.00 -16.31 -20.96
C ALA A 175 8.84 -15.05 -21.27
N LYS A 176 8.49 -14.33 -22.35
CA LYS A 176 9.16 -13.09 -22.77
C LYS A 176 8.36 -11.84 -22.47
N ALA A 177 7.12 -11.96 -21.99
CA ALA A 177 6.22 -10.85 -21.81
C ALA A 177 6.73 -9.94 -20.68
N ARG A 178 7.19 -8.74 -21.04
CA ARG A 178 7.75 -7.76 -20.11
C ARG A 178 7.67 -6.35 -20.67
N PHE A 179 7.67 -5.37 -19.79
CA PHE A 179 7.83 -3.97 -20.17
C PHE A 179 8.69 -3.21 -19.16
N THR A 180 9.14 -2.03 -19.54
CA THR A 180 9.93 -1.12 -18.71
C THR A 180 9.42 0.28 -18.96
N VAL A 181 9.02 0.96 -17.89
CA VAL A 181 8.70 2.38 -17.95
C VAL A 181 10.00 3.14 -17.70
N GLY A 182 10.54 3.75 -18.75
CA GLY A 182 11.76 4.55 -18.68
C GLY A 182 11.56 5.85 -17.89
N ALA A 183 12.66 6.36 -17.35
CA ALA A 183 12.69 7.69 -16.75
C ALA A 183 12.50 8.80 -17.80
N ASP A 184 12.77 8.50 -19.07
CA ASP A 184 12.60 9.35 -20.25
C ASP A 184 11.14 9.45 -20.74
N GLY A 185 10.19 8.81 -20.06
CA GLY A 185 8.79 8.80 -20.48
C GLY A 185 8.50 7.86 -21.65
N ARG A 186 9.39 6.90 -21.94
CA ARG A 186 9.10 5.82 -22.89
C ARG A 186 8.68 4.57 -22.16
N VAL A 187 7.75 3.81 -22.73
CA VAL A 187 7.49 2.42 -22.34
C VAL A 187 8.04 1.52 -23.43
N THR A 188 8.87 0.55 -23.05
CA THR A 188 9.49 -0.39 -23.99
C THR A 188 9.40 -1.81 -23.46
N GLY A 189 9.37 -2.81 -24.33
CA GLY A 189 9.29 -4.19 -23.87
C GLY A 189 9.05 -5.21 -24.97
N ASN A 190 8.56 -6.37 -24.56
CA ASN A 190 8.15 -7.47 -25.42
C ASN A 190 6.78 -7.96 -24.96
N LEU A 191 5.81 -8.08 -25.87
CA LEU A 191 4.43 -8.48 -25.57
C LEU A 191 4.23 -10.01 -25.70
N GLY A 192 5.28 -10.79 -25.46
CA GLY A 192 5.31 -12.26 -25.58
C GLY A 192 5.91 -12.74 -26.91
N CYS A 193 5.61 -12.07 -28.01
CA CYS A 193 6.21 -12.32 -29.33
C CYS A 193 7.04 -11.12 -29.79
N ASN A 194 6.37 -10.00 -30.07
CA ASN A 194 7.01 -8.82 -30.64
C ASN A 194 7.50 -7.84 -29.58
N ASN A 195 8.54 -7.09 -29.95
CA ASN A 195 8.99 -5.95 -29.17
C ASN A 195 8.09 -4.76 -29.45
N PHE A 196 7.83 -3.95 -28.41
CA PHE A 196 7.06 -2.72 -28.54
C PHE A 196 7.80 -1.52 -27.92
N SER A 197 7.49 -0.34 -28.43
CA SER A 197 7.90 0.92 -27.82
C SER A 197 6.85 2.01 -28.05
N ALA A 198 6.56 2.80 -27.01
CA ALA A 198 5.66 3.93 -27.08
C ALA A 198 6.09 5.04 -26.11
N HIS A 199 5.50 6.21 -26.24
CA HIS A 199 5.59 7.25 -25.21
C HIS A 199 4.54 6.97 -24.13
N ALA A 200 4.84 7.31 -22.89
CA ALA A 200 3.92 7.12 -21.78
C ALA A 200 4.02 8.29 -20.78
N ARG A 201 2.87 8.85 -20.43
CA ARG A 201 2.74 9.77 -19.30
C ARG A 201 2.35 8.99 -18.06
N VAL A 202 3.05 9.23 -16.96
CA VAL A 202 2.69 8.70 -15.64
C VAL A 202 2.34 9.87 -14.75
N ASP A 203 1.14 9.85 -14.19
CA ASP A 203 0.74 10.71 -13.09
C ASP A 203 0.77 9.87 -11.80
N GLU A 204 1.74 10.15 -10.94
CA GLU A 204 1.90 9.41 -9.69
C GLU A 204 0.84 9.76 -8.64
N LYS A 205 0.26 10.95 -8.71
CA LYS A 205 -0.80 11.39 -7.77
C LYS A 205 -2.14 10.80 -8.16
N ALA A 206 -2.47 10.85 -9.45
CA ALA A 206 -3.71 10.28 -9.98
C ALA A 206 -3.63 8.75 -10.17
N ARG A 207 -2.44 8.16 -10.01
CA ARG A 207 -2.18 6.73 -10.24
C ARG A 207 -2.54 6.29 -11.66
N THR A 208 -2.25 7.13 -12.65
CA THR A 208 -2.52 6.83 -14.07
C THR A 208 -1.23 6.67 -14.87
N LEU A 209 -1.28 5.76 -15.83
CA LEU A 209 -0.29 5.57 -16.88
C LEU A 209 -1.02 5.61 -18.21
N THR A 210 -0.72 6.62 -19.04
CA THR A 210 -1.32 6.76 -20.37
C THR A 210 -0.24 6.54 -21.40
N VAL A 211 -0.42 5.50 -22.22
CA VAL A 211 0.42 5.29 -23.39
C VAL A 211 -0.08 6.22 -24.50
N GLU A 212 0.83 6.98 -25.09
CA GLU A 212 0.52 8.00 -26.07
C GLU A 212 0.65 7.44 -27.49
N GLY A 213 -0.50 7.32 -28.15
CA GLY A 213 -0.60 6.87 -29.53
C GLY A 213 -0.25 5.39 -29.69
N PRO A 214 -0.37 4.87 -30.93
CA PRO A 214 -0.13 3.47 -31.20
C PRO A 214 1.34 3.13 -30.93
N ALA A 215 1.57 2.05 -30.19
CA ALA A 215 2.91 1.57 -29.95
C ALA A 215 3.58 1.12 -31.26
N ALA A 216 4.84 1.48 -31.46
CA ALA A 216 5.64 0.89 -32.51
C ALA A 216 5.95 -0.57 -32.14
N THR A 217 5.62 -1.52 -33.01
CA THR A 217 5.83 -2.96 -32.79
C THR A 217 6.64 -3.60 -33.91
N THR A 218 7.39 -4.66 -33.61
CA THR A 218 7.97 -5.54 -34.62
C THR A 218 6.90 -6.46 -35.25
N ARG A 219 7.21 -7.16 -36.34
CA ARG A 219 6.29 -8.10 -37.00
C ARG A 219 6.93 -9.48 -37.19
N MET A 220 7.16 -10.16 -36.07
CA MET A 220 7.64 -11.55 -36.03
C MET A 220 6.45 -12.50 -36.14
N ILE A 221 6.69 -13.68 -36.72
CA ILE A 221 5.74 -14.78 -36.71
C ILE A 221 6.06 -15.65 -35.49
N CYS A 222 5.05 -15.85 -34.64
CA CYS A 222 5.14 -16.66 -33.42
C CYS A 222 4.02 -17.72 -33.39
N THR A 223 4.02 -18.53 -32.33
CA THR A 223 2.93 -19.51 -32.11
C THR A 223 1.58 -18.80 -31.91
N PRO A 224 0.44 -19.45 -32.24
CA PRO A 224 -0.88 -18.84 -32.05
C PRO A 224 -1.13 -18.30 -30.63
N PRO A 225 -0.78 -18.99 -29.53
CA PRO A 225 -0.96 -18.45 -28.17
C PRO A 225 -0.16 -17.18 -27.90
N GLN A 226 1.05 -17.06 -28.48
CA GLN A 226 1.89 -15.87 -28.33
C GLN A 226 1.29 -14.68 -29.10
N MET A 227 0.77 -14.91 -30.31
CA MET A 227 0.12 -13.87 -31.10
C MET A 227 -1.18 -13.39 -30.42
N THR A 228 -2.00 -14.30 -29.88
CA THR A 228 -3.21 -13.91 -29.11
C THR A 228 -2.86 -13.07 -27.89
N LEU A 229 -1.82 -13.46 -27.13
CA LEU A 229 -1.37 -12.67 -25.98
C LEU A 229 -0.87 -11.29 -26.42
N GLU A 230 -0.06 -11.22 -27.47
CA GLU A 230 0.47 -9.97 -28.00
C GLU A 230 -0.65 -9.00 -28.37
N THR A 231 -1.64 -9.44 -29.17
CA THR A 231 -2.75 -8.57 -29.58
C THR A 231 -3.47 -8.00 -28.38
N ARG A 232 -3.80 -8.83 -27.40
CA ARG A 232 -4.51 -8.39 -26.19
C ARG A 232 -3.69 -7.38 -25.38
N LEU A 233 -2.39 -7.62 -25.21
CA LEU A 233 -1.52 -6.69 -24.49
C LEU A 233 -1.31 -5.38 -25.27
N TYR A 234 -1.24 -5.45 -26.59
CA TYR A 234 -1.11 -4.27 -27.45
C TYR A 234 -2.34 -3.37 -27.34
N GLU A 235 -3.54 -3.95 -27.44
CA GLU A 235 -4.81 -3.23 -27.29
C GLU A 235 -4.96 -2.63 -25.88
N LEU A 236 -4.62 -3.40 -24.84
CA LEU A 236 -4.66 -2.92 -23.46
C LEU A 236 -3.72 -1.74 -23.22
N LEU A 237 -2.53 -1.76 -23.83
CA LEU A 237 -1.54 -0.70 -23.69
C LEU A 237 -1.79 0.47 -24.66
N ASP A 238 -2.89 0.51 -25.40
CA ASP A 238 -3.25 1.63 -26.29
C ASP A 238 -4.25 2.57 -25.63
N GLY A 239 -3.81 3.27 -24.57
CA GLY A 239 -4.63 4.27 -23.93
C GLY A 239 -4.34 4.53 -22.45
N PRO A 240 -5.31 5.13 -21.74
CA PRO A 240 -5.20 5.42 -20.32
C PRO A 240 -5.42 4.17 -19.47
N LEU A 241 -4.48 3.89 -18.58
CA LEU A 241 -4.53 2.84 -17.59
C LEU A 241 -4.48 3.45 -16.20
N THR A 242 -5.24 2.88 -15.29
CA THR A 242 -5.02 3.06 -13.85
C THR A 242 -4.00 2.03 -13.41
N TYR A 243 -3.02 2.45 -12.61
CA TYR A 243 -2.05 1.51 -12.04
C TYR A 243 -2.23 1.40 -10.54
N ARG A 244 -2.11 0.18 -10.04
CA ARG A 244 -1.98 -0.12 -8.62
C ARG A 244 -0.66 -0.82 -8.40
N LEU A 245 0.24 -0.15 -7.70
CA LEU A 245 1.55 -0.69 -7.37
C LEU A 245 1.55 -1.19 -5.94
N ASN A 246 1.53 -2.50 -5.82
CA ASN A 246 1.50 -3.25 -4.58
C ASN A 246 2.87 -3.85 -4.30
N HIS A 247 3.81 -3.00 -3.85
CA HIS A 247 5.21 -3.33 -3.59
C HIS A 247 5.97 -3.85 -4.82
N ARG A 248 5.77 -5.14 -5.13
CA ARG A 248 6.34 -5.86 -6.25
C ARG A 248 5.28 -6.39 -7.21
N THR A 249 4.02 -6.12 -6.98
CA THR A 249 2.94 -6.49 -7.90
C THR A 249 2.38 -5.23 -8.51
N LEU A 250 2.56 -5.05 -9.80
CA LEU A 250 1.95 -4.00 -10.58
C LEU A 250 0.68 -4.54 -11.23
N THR A 251 -0.44 -3.90 -10.95
CA THR A 251 -1.69 -4.11 -11.69
C THR A 251 -1.91 -2.89 -12.59
N LEU A 252 -2.14 -3.11 -13.88
CA LEU A 252 -2.62 -2.08 -14.81
C LEU A 252 -4.02 -2.46 -15.29
N THR A 253 -4.97 -1.54 -15.23
CA THR A 253 -6.35 -1.76 -15.67
C THR A 253 -6.87 -0.58 -16.48
N ASP A 254 -7.58 -0.87 -17.55
CA ASP A 254 -8.30 0.12 -18.34
C ASP A 254 -9.68 0.44 -17.70
N ALA A 255 -10.43 1.33 -18.35
CA ALA A 255 -11.77 1.73 -17.90
C ALA A 255 -12.83 0.62 -18.03
N SER A 256 -12.57 -0.44 -18.82
CA SER A 256 -13.46 -1.59 -18.97
C SER A 256 -13.23 -2.66 -17.88
N GLY A 257 -12.17 -2.50 -17.09
CA GLY A 257 -11.72 -3.47 -16.08
C GLY A 257 -10.82 -4.55 -16.66
N GLU A 258 -10.42 -4.46 -17.93
CA GLU A 258 -9.43 -5.36 -18.52
C GLU A 258 -8.03 -4.86 -18.16
N GLY A 259 -7.08 -5.79 -17.99
CA GLY A 259 -5.79 -5.41 -17.44
C GLY A 259 -4.73 -6.49 -17.47
N LEU A 260 -3.64 -6.21 -16.77
CA LEU A 260 -2.54 -7.13 -16.56
C LEU A 260 -1.99 -7.05 -15.14
N THR A 261 -1.36 -8.14 -14.71
CA THR A 261 -0.49 -8.16 -13.53
C THR A 261 0.95 -8.39 -13.96
N ALA A 262 1.87 -7.76 -13.24
CA ALA A 262 3.29 -7.89 -13.49
C ALA A 262 4.10 -7.82 -12.19
N THR A 263 5.25 -8.49 -12.21
CA THR A 263 6.22 -8.51 -11.11
C THR A 263 7.58 -8.01 -11.59
N PRO A 264 8.41 -7.38 -10.75
CA PRO A 264 9.74 -6.95 -11.16
C PRO A 264 10.55 -8.17 -11.56
N SER A 265 11.18 -8.09 -12.74
CA SER A 265 12.10 -9.12 -13.20
C SER A 265 13.28 -9.19 -12.24
N ALA A 266 13.72 -10.39 -11.89
CA ALA A 266 15.00 -10.57 -11.22
C ALA A 266 16.10 -9.97 -12.11
N ARG A 267 17.05 -9.25 -11.50
CA ARG A 267 18.26 -8.78 -12.18
C ARG A 267 19.17 -9.95 -12.54
#